data_AF-A0A351I3G6-F1
#
_entry.id   AF-A0A351I3G6-F1
#
_cell.length_a   1.000
_cell.length_b   1.000
_cell.length_c   1.000
_cell.angle_alpha   90.00
_cell.angle_beta   90.00
_cell.angle_gamma   90.00
#
_symmetry.space_group_name_H-M   'P 1'
#
loop_
_entity.id
_entity.type
_entity.pdbx_description
1 polymer ?
#
loop_
_entity_poly.entity_id
_entity_poly.type
_entity_poly.pdbx_seq_one_letter_code
_entity_poly.pdbx_strand_id
1 'polypeptide(L)'
;MIYLTAGLMMVLLDISAGALPLFPASSEIPAPKPSFHGRFTRDTVDDYIGRINDLYKEEVAKRKAVLVFHNFWNSDINNSYAWQAVGTNPMEYHVKIEGGYSRHPAMTEEALVHGICHEVGHHLGGAPLKTSQNRLELGIRVSVEGQADYFASMICFKRVFADHARDLSQEESARIPEALKQSCRRVYGSGNQFKLCLMTISAGLISVEASTEGTSQPPPKLDRNDTLVVDQTIENEPSRQCRLDTVVAGALCNKEEKLFFEDPTQGVCGSLEGEQTGQRPHCWFKQ
;
A
#
# COMPACT_ATOMS: atom_id res chain seq x y z
N MET A 1 -39.03 55.44 -22.71
CA MET A 1 -39.52 54.12 -23.16
C MET A 1 -38.40 53.47 -23.96
N ILE A 2 -37.67 52.55 -23.34
CA ILE A 2 -36.91 51.41 -23.90
C ILE A 2 -36.46 50.65 -22.65
N TYR A 3 -37.04 49.48 -22.42
CA TYR A 3 -36.61 48.53 -21.39
C TYR A 3 -35.55 47.63 -22.02
N LEU A 4 -34.36 47.53 -21.43
CA LEU A 4 -33.42 46.43 -21.67
C LEU A 4 -33.56 45.43 -20.53
N THR A 5 -34.17 44.29 -20.82
CA THR A 5 -34.11 43.09 -19.96
C THR A 5 -32.94 42.24 -20.42
N ALA A 6 -31.92 42.09 -19.56
CA ALA A 6 -30.82 41.16 -19.77
C ALA A 6 -31.30 39.73 -19.45
N GLY A 7 -31.42 38.89 -20.48
CA GLY A 7 -31.61 37.45 -20.33
C GLY A 7 -30.29 36.77 -20.05
N LEU A 8 -30.11 36.25 -18.84
CA LEU A 8 -29.00 35.39 -18.46
C LEU A 8 -29.26 33.99 -19.03
N MET A 9 -28.59 33.63 -20.11
CA MET A 9 -28.65 32.30 -20.69
C MET A 9 -27.79 31.35 -19.84
N MET A 10 -28.44 30.57 -18.99
CA MET A 10 -27.81 29.56 -18.16
C MET A 10 -27.42 28.38 -19.07
N VAL A 11 -26.14 28.33 -19.46
CA VAL A 11 -25.57 27.17 -20.15
C VAL A 11 -25.39 26.08 -19.10
N LEU A 12 -26.31 25.11 -19.09
CA LEU A 12 -26.13 23.84 -18.38
C LEU A 12 -25.00 23.08 -19.08
N LEU A 13 -23.81 23.13 -18.49
CA LEU A 13 -22.75 22.18 -18.80
C LEU A 13 -23.10 20.87 -18.08
N ASP A 14 -23.58 19.90 -18.85
CA ASP A 14 -23.60 18.49 -18.45
C ASP A 14 -22.15 18.04 -18.21
N ILE A 15 -21.71 18.10 -16.95
CA ILE A 15 -20.49 17.45 -16.50
C ILE A 15 -20.86 16.00 -16.25
N SER A 16 -20.80 15.17 -17.30
CA SER A 16 -20.66 13.74 -17.09
C SER A 16 -19.38 13.51 -16.29
N ALA A 17 -19.51 12.91 -15.12
CA ALA A 17 -18.41 12.54 -14.25
C ALA A 17 -17.53 11.51 -14.96
N GLY A 18 -16.58 11.99 -15.76
CA GLY A 18 -15.50 11.18 -16.31
C GLY A 18 -14.55 10.82 -15.18
N ALA A 19 -14.56 9.56 -14.76
CA ALA A 19 -13.48 8.99 -13.98
C ALA A 19 -12.17 9.16 -14.78
N LEU A 20 -11.35 10.13 -14.40
CA LEU A 20 -9.98 10.26 -14.92
C LEU A 20 -9.19 9.05 -14.41
N PRO A 21 -8.63 8.19 -15.28
CA PRO A 21 -7.74 7.12 -14.81
C PRO A 21 -6.50 7.79 -14.20
N LEU A 22 -6.27 7.52 -12.92
CA LEU A 22 -5.37 8.31 -12.05
C LEU A 22 -3.90 7.88 -12.09
N PHE A 23 -3.46 7.02 -12.99
CA PHE A 23 -2.05 6.65 -13.16
C PHE A 23 -1.74 6.34 -14.64
N PRO A 24 -0.50 6.55 -15.13
CA PRO A 24 -0.04 5.70 -16.23
C PRO A 24 -0.16 4.26 -15.71
N ALA A 25 -0.90 3.42 -16.45
CA ALA A 25 -0.98 2.00 -16.15
C ALA A 25 0.45 1.50 -15.88
N SER A 26 0.70 0.99 -14.66
CA SER A 26 1.78 0.02 -14.52
C SER A 26 1.55 -1.00 -15.63
N SER A 27 2.60 -1.33 -16.37
CA SER A 27 2.49 -2.21 -17.54
C SER A 27 1.61 -3.40 -17.18
N GLU A 28 0.42 -3.48 -17.77
CA GLU A 28 -0.52 -4.59 -17.54
C GLU A 28 0.16 -5.83 -18.11
N ILE A 29 0.86 -6.57 -17.27
CA ILE A 29 1.52 -7.82 -17.66
C ILE A 29 0.46 -8.92 -17.47
N PRO A 30 0.05 -9.60 -18.56
CA PRO A 30 -0.84 -10.75 -18.45
C PRO A 30 -0.15 -11.81 -17.61
N ALA A 31 -0.84 -12.31 -16.57
CA ALA A 31 -0.31 -13.42 -15.78
C ALA A 31 -0.17 -14.67 -16.68
N PRO A 32 0.86 -15.51 -16.49
CA PRO A 32 0.88 -16.84 -17.08
C PRO A 32 -0.39 -17.62 -16.67
N LYS A 33 -0.97 -18.38 -17.61
CA LYS A 33 -2.20 -19.16 -17.36
C LYS A 33 -2.01 -20.08 -16.14
N PRO A 34 -2.89 -20.02 -15.13
CA PRO A 34 -2.66 -20.70 -13.87
C PRO A 34 -2.66 -22.22 -14.02
N SER A 35 -1.62 -22.88 -13.53
CA SER A 35 -1.72 -24.28 -13.12
C SER A 35 -2.47 -24.32 -11.79
N PHE A 36 -3.65 -24.93 -11.80
CA PHE A 36 -4.58 -24.98 -10.67
C PHE A 36 -4.02 -25.90 -9.58
N HIS A 37 -3.09 -25.43 -8.77
CA HIS A 37 -2.75 -26.00 -7.47
C HIS A 37 -3.08 -24.94 -6.41
N GLY A 38 -4.35 -24.96 -6.01
CA GLY A 38 -5.05 -23.90 -5.29
C GLY A 38 -4.37 -23.48 -3.99
N ARG A 39 -4.46 -22.17 -3.72
CA ARG A 39 -4.22 -21.60 -2.37
C ARG A 39 -5.34 -20.66 -1.92
N PHE A 40 -5.95 -19.86 -2.80
CA PHE A 40 -7.09 -19.00 -2.46
C PHE A 40 -8.37 -19.37 -3.21
N THR A 41 -9.50 -19.21 -2.54
CA THR A 41 -10.81 -19.08 -3.17
C THR A 41 -11.18 -17.59 -3.26
N ARG A 42 -12.21 -17.28 -4.06
CA ARG A 42 -12.80 -15.94 -4.04
C ARG A 42 -13.20 -15.52 -2.62
N ASP A 43 -13.81 -16.44 -1.88
CA ASP A 43 -14.28 -16.22 -0.52
C ASP A 43 -13.13 -15.87 0.42
N THR A 44 -11.94 -16.50 0.28
CA THR A 44 -10.75 -16.13 1.06
C THR A 44 -10.36 -14.66 0.84
N VAL A 45 -10.42 -14.18 -0.40
CA VAL A 45 -10.12 -12.77 -0.71
C VAL A 45 -11.19 -11.84 -0.12
N ASP A 46 -12.46 -12.21 -0.26
CA ASP A 46 -13.59 -11.45 0.27
C ASP A 46 -13.56 -11.36 1.82
N ASP A 47 -13.12 -12.41 2.51
CA ASP A 47 -12.93 -12.43 3.96
C ASP A 47 -11.84 -11.43 4.41
N TYR A 48 -10.70 -11.40 3.71
CA TYR A 48 -9.62 -10.45 4.01
C TYR A 48 -10.02 -9.00 3.71
N ILE A 49 -10.76 -8.78 2.61
CA ILE A 49 -11.38 -7.49 2.30
C ILE A 49 -12.30 -7.05 3.45
N GLY A 50 -13.18 -7.95 3.92
CA GLY A 50 -14.12 -7.69 5.01
C GLY A 50 -13.39 -7.29 6.30
N ARG A 51 -12.35 -8.06 6.67
CA ARG A 51 -11.53 -7.78 7.85
C ARG A 51 -10.82 -6.43 7.77
N ILE A 52 -10.24 -6.08 6.62
CA ILE A 52 -9.58 -4.78 6.42
C ILE A 52 -10.61 -3.64 6.45
N ASN A 53 -11.76 -3.82 5.80
CA ASN A 53 -12.82 -2.83 5.84
C ASN A 53 -13.30 -2.58 7.27
N ASP A 54 -13.48 -3.62 8.07
CA ASP A 54 -13.88 -3.50 9.48
C ASP A 54 -12.85 -2.73 10.33
N LEU A 55 -11.55 -2.93 10.06
CA LEU A 55 -10.47 -2.20 10.74
C LEU A 55 -10.47 -0.70 10.45
N TYR A 56 -10.90 -0.27 9.25
CA TYR A 56 -10.68 1.10 8.78
C TYR A 56 -11.96 1.91 8.49
N LYS A 57 -13.13 1.28 8.38
CA LYS A 57 -14.39 1.96 8.02
C LYS A 57 -14.70 3.16 8.92
N GLU A 58 -14.44 3.06 10.22
CA GLU A 58 -14.68 4.17 11.16
C GLU A 58 -13.69 5.32 10.98
N GLU A 59 -12.42 5.02 10.68
CA GLU A 59 -11.42 6.03 10.40
C GLU A 59 -11.72 6.77 9.09
N VAL A 60 -12.13 6.03 8.07
CA VAL A 60 -12.48 6.57 6.76
C VAL A 60 -13.76 7.42 6.85
N ALA A 61 -14.74 6.99 7.65
CA ALA A 61 -15.96 7.76 7.90
C ALA A 61 -15.69 9.12 8.57
N LYS A 62 -14.69 9.21 9.47
CA LYS A 62 -14.24 10.49 10.06
C LYS A 62 -13.72 11.48 9.02
N ARG A 63 -13.32 11.00 7.84
CA ARG A 63 -12.89 11.79 6.68
C ARG A 63 -14.03 12.06 5.69
N LYS A 64 -15.28 11.76 6.07
CA LYS A 64 -16.48 11.83 5.20
C LYS A 64 -16.33 10.99 3.92
N ALA A 65 -15.67 9.84 4.07
CA ALA A 65 -15.42 8.90 2.99
C ALA A 65 -15.93 7.48 3.34
N VAL A 66 -15.93 6.58 2.36
CA VAL A 66 -16.15 5.13 2.52
C VAL A 66 -15.12 4.34 1.74
N LEU A 67 -14.73 3.16 2.22
CA LEU A 67 -13.91 2.21 1.47
C LEU A 67 -14.80 1.35 0.57
N VAL A 68 -14.41 1.19 -0.69
CA VAL A 68 -15.12 0.39 -1.68
C VAL A 68 -14.14 -0.59 -2.29
N PHE A 69 -14.23 -1.86 -1.91
CA PHE A 69 -13.36 -2.90 -2.42
C PHE A 69 -13.95 -3.60 -3.64
N HIS A 70 -13.08 -3.94 -4.57
CA HIS A 70 -13.42 -4.56 -5.84
C HIS A 70 -12.61 -5.84 -6.02
N ASN A 71 -13.21 -7.00 -5.76
CA ASN A 71 -12.61 -8.30 -6.02
C ASN A 71 -12.89 -8.74 -7.47
N PHE A 72 -11.95 -8.45 -8.37
CA PHE A 72 -12.03 -8.81 -9.78
C PHE A 72 -11.54 -10.24 -10.01
N TRP A 73 -12.13 -11.20 -9.30
CA TRP A 73 -11.67 -12.58 -9.24
C TRP A 73 -11.48 -13.20 -10.62
N ASN A 74 -12.33 -12.97 -11.62
CA ASN A 74 -12.17 -13.62 -12.93
C ASN A 74 -11.17 -12.92 -13.87
N SER A 75 -10.55 -11.82 -13.44
CA SER A 75 -9.51 -11.12 -14.21
C SER A 75 -8.20 -11.90 -14.20
N ASP A 76 -7.49 -11.93 -15.33
CA ASP A 76 -6.14 -12.52 -15.44
C ASP A 76 -5.02 -11.47 -15.32
N ILE A 77 -5.38 -10.22 -15.01
CA ILE A 77 -4.42 -9.13 -14.81
C ILE A 77 -3.67 -9.35 -13.49
N ASN A 78 -2.34 -9.25 -13.52
CA ASN A 78 -1.51 -9.27 -12.32
C ASN A 78 -1.30 -7.83 -11.82
N ASN A 79 -2.31 -7.26 -11.17
CA ASN A 79 -2.21 -5.91 -10.62
C ASN A 79 -3.15 -5.71 -9.42
N SER A 80 -2.90 -4.66 -8.66
CA SER A 80 -3.88 -4.04 -7.75
C SER A 80 -3.69 -2.53 -7.85
N TYR A 81 -4.75 -1.77 -7.63
CA TYR A 81 -4.63 -0.31 -7.60
C TYR A 81 -5.75 0.35 -6.81
N ALA A 82 -5.45 1.54 -6.31
CA ALA A 82 -6.36 2.39 -5.55
C ALA A 82 -6.71 3.69 -6.29
N TRP A 83 -7.93 4.20 -6.08
CA TRP A 83 -8.31 5.54 -6.55
C TRP A 83 -9.38 6.18 -5.66
N GLN A 84 -9.46 7.51 -5.68
CA GLN A 84 -10.51 8.26 -4.96
C GLN A 84 -11.52 8.79 -5.98
N ALA A 85 -12.81 8.51 -5.78
CA ALA A 85 -13.87 9.10 -6.59
C ALA A 85 -14.20 10.50 -6.07
N VAL A 86 -13.63 11.51 -6.72
CA VAL A 86 -13.85 12.91 -6.36
C VAL A 86 -15.26 13.34 -6.74
N GLY A 87 -15.93 14.07 -5.85
CA GLY A 87 -17.27 14.62 -6.09
C GLY A 87 -18.42 13.72 -5.63
N THR A 88 -18.15 12.50 -5.14
CA THR A 88 -19.17 11.68 -4.47
C THR A 88 -19.40 12.18 -3.03
N ASN A 89 -20.56 11.89 -2.46
CA ASN A 89 -20.89 12.21 -1.07
C ASN A 89 -21.59 11.00 -0.40
N PRO A 90 -20.89 10.23 0.45
CA PRO A 90 -19.50 10.42 0.88
C PRO A 90 -18.48 10.20 -0.25
N MET A 91 -17.26 10.72 -0.07
CA MET A 91 -16.14 10.44 -1.00
C MET A 91 -15.82 8.95 -1.01
N GLU A 92 -15.59 8.34 -2.17
CA GLU A 92 -15.30 6.90 -2.24
C GLU A 92 -13.80 6.64 -2.40
N TYR A 93 -13.26 5.75 -1.57
CA TYR A 93 -11.89 5.28 -1.58
C TYR A 93 -11.90 3.84 -2.11
N HIS A 94 -11.57 3.69 -3.38
CA HIS A 94 -11.66 2.41 -4.06
C HIS A 94 -10.34 1.66 -4.01
N VAL A 95 -10.43 0.37 -3.73
CA VAL A 95 -9.32 -0.58 -3.82
C VAL A 95 -9.73 -1.71 -4.75
N LYS A 96 -9.00 -1.92 -5.84
CA LYS A 96 -9.25 -3.02 -6.77
C LYS A 96 -8.13 -4.04 -6.69
N ILE A 97 -8.56 -5.30 -6.61
CA ILE A 97 -7.71 -6.46 -6.50
C ILE A 97 -8.00 -7.33 -7.72
N GLU A 98 -7.04 -7.42 -8.62
CA GLU A 98 -7.20 -8.26 -9.81
C GLU A 98 -7.02 -9.74 -9.46
N GLY A 99 -7.75 -10.58 -10.18
CA GLY A 99 -7.69 -12.02 -10.00
C GLY A 99 -6.31 -12.62 -10.31
N GLY A 100 -5.58 -12.11 -11.30
CA GLY A 100 -4.25 -12.58 -11.65
C GLY A 100 -3.23 -12.32 -10.54
N TYR A 101 -3.36 -11.20 -9.82
CA TYR A 101 -2.56 -10.92 -8.62
C TYR A 101 -2.91 -11.89 -7.49
N SER A 102 -4.20 -12.06 -7.21
CA SER A 102 -4.67 -12.97 -6.16
C SER A 102 -4.25 -14.43 -6.42
N ARG A 103 -4.35 -14.89 -7.68
CA ARG A 103 -4.01 -16.27 -8.08
C ARG A 103 -2.54 -16.43 -8.50
N HIS A 104 -1.68 -15.43 -8.29
CA HIS A 104 -0.29 -15.52 -8.68
C HIS A 104 0.37 -16.76 -8.01
N PRO A 105 1.12 -17.61 -8.73
CA PRO A 105 1.57 -18.91 -8.22
C PRO A 105 2.39 -18.84 -6.92
N ALA A 106 3.12 -17.75 -6.70
CA ALA A 106 3.91 -17.52 -5.49
C ALA A 106 3.12 -16.88 -4.33
N MET A 107 1.87 -16.46 -4.55
CA MET A 107 1.11 -15.67 -3.59
C MET A 107 0.76 -16.46 -2.32
N THR A 108 0.82 -15.80 -1.17
CA THR A 108 0.36 -16.27 0.14
C THR A 108 -0.75 -15.37 0.67
N GLU A 109 -1.51 -15.80 1.69
CA GLU A 109 -2.55 -14.96 2.30
C GLU A 109 -1.95 -13.68 2.86
N GLU A 110 -0.81 -13.81 3.53
CA GLU A 110 -0.08 -12.69 4.11
C GLU A 110 0.42 -11.73 3.02
N ALA A 111 0.96 -12.25 1.91
CA ALA A 111 1.42 -11.41 0.81
C ALA A 111 0.27 -10.68 0.10
N LEU A 112 -0.87 -11.35 -0.10
CA LEU A 112 -2.09 -10.72 -0.62
C LEU A 112 -2.56 -9.59 0.30
N VAL A 113 -2.65 -9.86 1.61
CA VAL A 113 -3.02 -8.84 2.60
C VAL A 113 -2.03 -7.67 2.59
N HIS A 114 -0.73 -7.93 2.47
CA HIS A 114 0.27 -6.86 2.35
C HIS A 114 0.00 -5.97 1.13
N GLY A 115 -0.29 -6.56 -0.03
CA GLY A 115 -0.70 -5.83 -1.24
C GLY A 115 -1.99 -5.02 -1.05
N ILE A 116 -3.04 -5.60 -0.47
CA ILE A 116 -4.29 -4.85 -0.19
C ILE A 116 -4.03 -3.70 0.80
N CYS A 117 -3.21 -3.94 1.81
CA CYS A 117 -2.78 -2.94 2.77
C CYS A 117 -1.98 -1.80 2.13
N HIS A 118 -1.19 -2.08 1.09
CA HIS A 118 -0.52 -1.06 0.29
C HIS A 118 -1.56 -0.17 -0.42
N GLU A 119 -2.56 -0.76 -1.07
CA GLU A 119 -3.62 0.01 -1.74
C GLU A 119 -4.43 0.87 -0.75
N VAL A 120 -4.76 0.33 0.43
CA VAL A 120 -5.37 1.11 1.51
C VAL A 120 -4.41 2.21 2.01
N GLY A 121 -3.10 1.95 1.98
CA GLY A 121 -2.04 2.89 2.30
C GLY A 121 -2.04 4.13 1.40
N HIS A 122 -2.44 4.03 0.13
CA HIS A 122 -2.64 5.24 -0.70
C HIS A 122 -3.68 6.19 -0.12
N HIS A 123 -4.70 5.68 0.57
CA HIS A 123 -5.76 6.49 1.15
C HIS A 123 -5.49 6.92 2.59
N LEU A 124 -4.79 6.10 3.37
CA LEU A 124 -4.66 6.24 4.82
C LEU A 124 -3.22 6.40 5.32
N GLY A 125 -2.22 6.23 4.44
CA GLY A 125 -0.81 6.14 4.80
C GLY A 125 -0.13 7.44 5.22
N GLY A 126 -0.81 8.59 5.12
CA GLY A 126 -0.27 9.88 5.51
C GLY A 126 0.74 10.46 4.53
N ALA A 127 1.46 11.48 4.96
CA ALA A 127 2.48 12.16 4.19
C ALA A 127 3.76 11.30 4.09
N PRO A 128 4.55 11.45 3.01
CA PRO A 128 4.37 12.42 1.92
C PRO A 128 3.27 12.03 0.92
N LEU A 129 2.63 13.05 0.35
CA LEU A 129 1.51 12.91 -0.58
C LEU A 129 1.96 13.15 -2.01
N LYS A 130 1.31 12.49 -2.98
CA LYS A 130 1.46 12.79 -4.40
C LYS A 130 1.01 14.24 -4.64
N THR A 131 1.94 15.11 -5.07
CA THR A 131 1.68 16.52 -5.42
C THR A 131 1.47 16.71 -6.92
N SER A 132 1.84 15.73 -7.72
CA SER A 132 1.61 15.70 -9.17
C SER A 132 0.15 16.01 -9.55
N GLN A 133 -0.02 16.73 -10.66
CA GLN A 133 -1.33 17.04 -11.28
C GLN A 133 -2.28 17.85 -10.39
N ASN A 134 -1.78 18.73 -9.52
CA ASN A 134 -2.58 19.60 -8.64
C ASN A 134 -3.58 18.85 -7.74
N ARG A 135 -3.28 17.59 -7.39
CA ARG A 135 -4.17 16.72 -6.59
C ARG A 135 -4.59 17.33 -5.25
N LEU A 136 -3.64 17.95 -4.56
CA LEU A 136 -3.90 18.59 -3.27
C LEU A 136 -4.89 19.76 -3.39
N GLU A 137 -4.82 20.53 -4.48
CA GLU A 137 -5.75 21.63 -4.77
C GLU A 137 -7.18 21.12 -5.05
N LEU A 138 -7.29 19.90 -5.57
CA LEU A 138 -8.57 19.19 -5.79
C LEU A 138 -9.07 18.45 -4.53
N GLY A 139 -8.40 18.63 -3.38
CA GLY A 139 -8.73 17.93 -2.13
C GLY A 139 -8.39 16.44 -2.11
N ILE A 140 -7.68 15.95 -3.14
CA ILE A 140 -7.24 14.56 -3.27
C ILE A 140 -5.96 14.39 -2.46
N ARG A 141 -6.01 13.53 -1.45
CA ARG A 141 -4.84 13.21 -0.61
C ARG A 141 -4.50 11.75 -0.80
N VAL A 142 -3.42 11.51 -1.54
CA VAL A 142 -2.93 10.17 -1.86
C VAL A 142 -1.48 10.06 -1.41
N SER A 143 -1.18 9.10 -0.55
CA SER A 143 0.19 8.80 -0.14
C SER A 143 1.02 8.31 -1.32
N VAL A 144 2.30 8.69 -1.38
CA VAL A 144 3.24 8.18 -2.40
C VAL A 144 3.48 6.67 -2.24
N GLU A 145 3.99 6.01 -3.28
CA GLU A 145 4.21 4.55 -3.31
C GLU A 145 4.99 4.01 -2.10
N GLY A 146 6.15 4.62 -1.80
CA GLY A 146 6.95 4.20 -0.64
C GLY A 146 6.22 4.41 0.69
N GLN A 147 5.39 5.44 0.81
CA GLN A 147 4.62 5.68 2.02
C GLN A 147 3.46 4.67 2.18
N ALA A 148 2.87 4.21 1.07
CA ALA A 148 1.90 3.13 1.06
C ALA A 148 2.51 1.79 1.49
N ASP A 149 3.69 1.43 0.97
CA ASP A 149 4.47 0.26 1.43
C ASP A 149 4.80 0.34 2.92
N TYR A 150 5.22 1.52 3.39
CA TYR A 150 5.55 1.74 4.80
C TYR A 150 4.34 1.57 5.70
N PHE A 151 3.20 2.18 5.36
CA PHE A 151 1.93 1.99 6.07
C PHE A 151 1.48 0.53 6.10
N ALA A 152 1.59 -0.15 4.96
CA ALA A 152 1.20 -1.55 4.83
C ALA A 152 1.97 -2.42 5.83
N SER A 153 3.28 -2.26 5.89
CA SER A 153 4.16 -3.04 6.78
C SER A 153 4.14 -2.59 8.23
N MET A 154 4.01 -1.30 8.49
CA MET A 154 4.08 -0.75 9.84
C MET A 154 2.78 -0.93 10.61
N ILE A 155 1.64 -0.73 9.96
CA ILE A 155 0.34 -0.59 10.63
C ILE A 155 -0.64 -1.64 10.14
N CYS A 156 -0.95 -1.64 8.84
CA CYS A 156 -2.09 -2.40 8.34
C CYS A 156 -1.91 -3.91 8.48
N PHE A 157 -0.78 -4.44 8.05
CA PHE A 157 -0.48 -5.86 8.16
C PHE A 157 -0.51 -6.34 9.62
N LYS A 158 0.12 -5.58 10.53
CA LYS A 158 0.15 -5.91 11.96
C LYS A 158 -1.24 -5.89 12.59
N ARG A 159 -2.11 -4.95 12.20
CA ARG A 159 -3.51 -4.91 12.66
C ARG A 159 -4.33 -6.08 12.12
N VAL A 160 -4.17 -6.42 10.84
CA VAL A 160 -4.84 -7.57 10.25
C VAL A 160 -4.42 -8.85 10.98
N PHE A 161 -3.13 -9.05 11.26
CA PHE A 161 -2.67 -10.31 11.87
C PHE A 161 -2.45 -10.25 13.39
N ALA A 162 -2.94 -9.22 14.11
CA ALA A 162 -2.64 -9.00 15.53
C ALA A 162 -2.85 -10.26 16.41
N ASP A 163 -3.97 -10.96 16.20
CA ASP A 163 -4.32 -12.19 16.94
C ASP A 163 -3.95 -13.49 16.22
N HIS A 164 -3.23 -13.40 15.09
CA HIS A 164 -2.92 -14.50 14.19
C HIS A 164 -1.41 -14.61 13.92
N ALA A 165 -0.59 -14.06 14.82
CA ALA A 165 0.85 -14.18 14.76
C ALA A 165 1.28 -15.65 14.81
N ARG A 166 2.03 -16.10 13.81
CA ARG A 166 2.49 -17.49 13.67
C ARG A 166 3.98 -17.56 13.43
N ASP A 167 4.56 -18.72 13.73
CA ASP A 167 5.91 -18.99 13.29
C ASP A 167 5.92 -19.18 11.77
N LEU A 168 6.99 -18.71 11.14
CA LEU A 168 7.22 -18.94 9.72
C LEU A 168 7.52 -20.42 9.48
N SER A 169 7.11 -20.93 8.31
CA SER A 169 7.53 -22.24 7.83
C SER A 169 9.06 -22.29 7.69
N GLN A 170 9.62 -23.49 7.56
CA GLN A 170 11.06 -23.63 7.35
C GLN A 170 11.52 -22.92 6.07
N GLU A 171 10.72 -22.97 5.01
CA GLU A 171 11.02 -22.32 3.72
C GLU A 171 10.96 -20.79 3.85
N GLU A 172 9.90 -20.24 4.45
CA GLU A 172 9.76 -18.80 4.71
C GLU A 172 10.92 -18.28 5.58
N SER A 173 11.22 -19.00 6.67
CA SER A 173 12.29 -18.65 7.60
C SER A 173 13.68 -18.73 6.95
N ALA A 174 13.90 -19.65 6.01
CA ALA A 174 15.17 -19.79 5.29
C ALA A 174 15.45 -18.60 4.35
N ARG A 175 14.40 -17.92 3.85
CA ARG A 175 14.56 -16.72 3.01
C ARG A 175 14.98 -15.48 3.81
N ILE A 176 14.74 -15.45 5.12
CA ILE A 176 15.06 -14.30 5.97
C ILE A 176 16.47 -14.45 6.57
N PRO A 177 17.41 -13.54 6.29
CA PRO A 177 18.74 -13.55 6.89
C PRO A 177 18.69 -13.48 8.42
N GLU A 178 19.63 -14.15 9.10
CA GLU A 178 19.70 -14.17 10.56
C GLU A 178 19.85 -12.76 11.16
N ALA A 179 20.56 -11.86 10.47
CA ALA A 179 20.69 -10.46 10.87
C ALA A 179 19.32 -9.75 10.97
N LEU A 180 18.39 -9.99 10.04
CA LEU A 180 17.03 -9.42 10.11
C LEU A 180 16.19 -10.07 11.21
N LYS A 181 16.35 -11.37 11.45
CA LYS A 181 15.71 -12.04 12.60
C LYS A 181 16.18 -11.42 13.91
N GLN A 182 17.47 -11.13 14.03
CA GLN A 182 18.02 -10.44 15.19
C GLN A 182 17.51 -9.00 15.32
N SER A 183 17.35 -8.28 14.20
CA SER A 183 16.73 -6.95 14.21
C SER A 183 15.28 -6.99 14.73
N CYS A 184 14.44 -7.89 14.22
CA CYS A 184 13.09 -8.09 14.75
C CYS A 184 13.10 -8.44 16.25
N ARG A 185 14.04 -9.30 16.67
CA ARG A 185 14.19 -9.69 18.08
C ARG A 185 14.63 -8.53 18.96
N ARG A 186 15.49 -7.64 18.45
CA ARG A 186 15.94 -6.46 19.18
C ARG A 186 14.81 -5.46 19.41
N VAL A 187 13.93 -5.30 18.42
CA VAL A 187 12.80 -4.36 18.51
C VAL A 187 11.66 -4.93 19.36
N TYR A 188 11.32 -6.21 19.19
CA TYR A 188 10.08 -6.79 19.75
C TYR A 188 10.29 -7.91 20.77
N GLY A 189 11.54 -8.28 21.09
CA GLY A 189 11.85 -9.40 21.96
C GLY A 189 11.48 -10.76 21.35
N SER A 190 10.77 -11.60 22.10
CA SER A 190 10.35 -12.94 21.70
C SER A 190 8.88 -13.18 22.04
N GLY A 191 7.99 -12.95 21.07
CA GLY A 191 6.54 -13.10 21.23
C GLY A 191 5.81 -12.83 19.92
N ASN A 192 4.51 -12.52 19.99
CA ASN A 192 3.68 -12.31 18.81
C ASN A 192 4.18 -11.15 17.93
N GLN A 193 4.65 -10.05 18.53
CA GLN A 193 5.19 -8.92 17.75
C GLN A 193 6.48 -9.28 17.00
N PHE A 194 7.33 -10.13 17.58
CA PHE A 194 8.50 -10.68 16.88
C PHE A 194 8.08 -11.54 15.67
N LYS A 195 7.06 -12.41 15.86
CA LYS A 195 6.52 -13.23 14.78
C LYS A 195 5.90 -12.37 13.67
N LEU A 196 5.12 -11.34 14.04
CA LEU A 196 4.53 -10.39 13.10
C LEU A 196 5.59 -9.61 12.30
N CYS A 197 6.70 -9.23 12.92
CA CYS A 197 7.82 -8.61 12.21
C CYS A 197 8.34 -9.52 11.09
N LEU A 198 8.57 -10.80 11.39
CA LEU A 198 9.03 -11.79 10.40
C LEU A 198 7.98 -12.07 9.32
N MET A 199 6.71 -12.22 9.71
CA MET A 199 5.59 -12.39 8.79
C MET A 199 5.47 -11.21 7.83
N THR A 200 5.58 -9.98 8.33
CA THR A 200 5.53 -8.75 7.51
C THR A 200 6.64 -8.73 6.47
N ILE A 201 7.87 -9.07 6.88
CA ILE A 201 9.03 -9.12 5.97
C ILE A 201 8.84 -10.19 4.88
N SER A 202 8.40 -11.39 5.28
CA SER A 202 8.13 -12.49 4.33
C SER A 202 7.02 -12.14 3.35
N ALA A 203 5.91 -11.60 3.85
CA ALA A 203 4.75 -11.19 3.07
C ALA A 203 5.09 -10.09 2.07
N GLY A 204 5.77 -9.03 2.53
CA GLY A 204 6.15 -7.92 1.66
C GLY A 204 7.19 -8.32 0.61
N LEU A 205 8.11 -9.25 0.91
CA LEU A 205 9.00 -9.80 -0.12
C LEU A 205 8.22 -10.46 -1.26
N ILE A 206 7.27 -11.33 -0.92
CA ILE A 206 6.44 -12.04 -1.92
C ILE A 206 5.54 -11.05 -2.67
N SER A 207 4.93 -10.09 -1.97
CA SER A 207 4.08 -9.05 -2.57
C SER A 207 4.84 -8.19 -3.57
N VAL A 208 6.04 -7.71 -3.20
CA VAL A 208 6.90 -6.93 -4.09
C VAL A 208 7.36 -7.80 -5.26
N GLU A 209 7.77 -9.04 -5.05
CA GLU A 209 8.17 -9.94 -6.13
C GLU A 209 7.04 -10.19 -7.13
N ALA A 210 5.82 -10.48 -6.65
CA ALA A 210 4.66 -10.80 -7.48
C ALA A 210 4.13 -9.58 -8.26
N SER A 211 4.08 -8.40 -7.63
CA SER A 211 3.61 -7.16 -8.29
C SER A 211 4.57 -6.63 -9.35
N THR A 212 5.82 -7.10 -9.35
CA THR A 212 6.88 -6.63 -10.27
C THR A 212 7.45 -7.75 -11.13
N GLU A 213 6.76 -8.90 -11.19
CA GLU A 213 7.11 -10.00 -12.09
C GLU A 213 7.03 -9.51 -13.55
N GLY A 214 8.00 -9.93 -14.38
CA GLY A 214 8.07 -9.53 -15.79
C GLY A 214 8.64 -8.13 -16.05
N THR A 215 8.95 -7.36 -15.00
CA THR A 215 9.72 -6.11 -15.14
C THR A 215 11.20 -6.41 -15.44
N SER A 216 11.91 -5.43 -16.03
CA SER A 216 13.36 -5.53 -16.27
C SER A 216 14.22 -5.33 -15.01
N GLN A 217 13.59 -5.00 -13.87
CA GLN A 217 14.30 -4.79 -12.62
C GLN A 217 14.68 -6.13 -11.98
N PRO A 218 15.89 -6.26 -11.40
CA PRO A 218 16.29 -7.49 -10.73
C PRO A 218 15.40 -7.80 -9.52
N PRO A 219 15.23 -9.08 -9.15
CA PRO A 219 14.54 -9.44 -7.92
C PRO A 219 15.19 -8.78 -6.70
N PRO A 220 14.40 -8.24 -5.76
CA PRO A 220 14.95 -7.64 -4.54
C PRO A 220 15.49 -8.73 -3.61
N LYS A 221 16.40 -8.36 -2.71
CA LYS A 221 17.01 -9.32 -1.76
C LYS A 221 17.03 -8.76 -0.36
N LEU A 222 16.77 -9.61 0.63
CA LEU A 222 16.75 -9.24 2.05
C LEU A 222 18.14 -9.03 2.66
N ASP A 223 19.21 -9.45 1.99
CA ASP A 223 20.61 -9.29 2.42
C ASP A 223 21.30 -8.07 1.78
N ARG A 224 20.53 -7.24 1.07
CA ARG A 224 21.00 -6.05 0.38
C ARG A 224 20.06 -4.88 0.65
N ASN A 225 20.62 -3.67 0.67
CA ASN A 225 19.85 -2.43 0.64
C ASN A 225 20.11 -1.68 -0.69
N ASP A 226 19.15 -0.90 -1.13
CA ASP A 226 19.31 0.13 -2.15
C ASP A 226 20.13 1.29 -1.58
N THR A 227 21.18 1.69 -2.29
CA THR A 227 22.12 2.73 -1.87
C THR A 227 21.78 4.10 -2.45
N LEU A 228 20.70 4.20 -3.24
CA LEU A 228 20.25 5.47 -3.77
C LEU A 228 19.88 6.41 -2.62
N VAL A 229 20.31 7.66 -2.71
CA VAL A 229 19.87 8.76 -1.86
C VAL A 229 19.24 9.78 -2.77
N VAL A 230 17.94 10.01 -2.62
CA VAL A 230 17.19 10.90 -3.50
C VAL A 230 17.34 12.36 -3.08
N ASP A 231 17.31 13.26 -4.06
CA ASP A 231 17.27 14.69 -3.81
C ASP A 231 15.86 15.25 -3.61
N GLN A 232 14.86 14.48 -4.02
CA GLN A 232 13.44 14.76 -3.83
C GLN A 232 12.70 13.44 -3.59
N THR A 233 11.63 13.48 -2.80
CA THR A 233 10.80 12.31 -2.56
C THR A 233 10.21 11.79 -3.88
N ILE A 234 10.37 10.50 -4.13
CA ILE A 234 9.79 9.84 -5.31
C ILE A 234 8.29 9.64 -5.06
N GLU A 235 7.45 10.27 -5.89
CA GLU A 235 5.99 10.12 -5.79
C GLU A 235 5.45 8.84 -6.43
N ASN A 236 6.12 8.40 -7.49
CA ASN A 236 5.79 7.21 -8.27
C ASN A 236 6.55 5.98 -7.76
N GLU A 237 6.53 4.88 -8.52
CA GLU A 237 7.09 3.62 -8.07
C GLU A 237 8.63 3.67 -7.96
N PRO A 238 9.21 3.43 -6.75
CA PRO A 238 10.64 3.32 -6.58
C PRO A 238 11.15 1.95 -7.07
N SER A 239 12.45 1.69 -6.96
CA SER A 239 13.02 0.39 -7.36
C SER A 239 12.42 -0.76 -6.54
N ARG A 240 12.39 -1.98 -7.11
CA ARG A 240 11.98 -3.22 -6.40
C ARG A 240 12.72 -3.40 -5.09
N GLN A 241 14.03 -3.11 -5.07
CA GLN A 241 14.84 -3.20 -3.86
C GLN A 241 14.40 -2.14 -2.83
N CYS A 242 14.20 -0.90 -3.27
CA CYS A 242 13.78 0.18 -2.39
C CYS A 242 12.38 -0.05 -1.77
N ARG A 243 11.47 -0.68 -2.52
CA ARG A 243 10.18 -1.15 -1.98
C ARG A 243 10.38 -2.19 -0.88
N LEU A 244 11.24 -3.20 -1.10
CA LEU A 244 11.56 -4.20 -0.07
C LEU A 244 12.24 -3.58 1.16
N ASP A 245 13.17 -2.66 0.97
CA ASP A 245 13.82 -1.94 2.08
C ASP A 245 12.78 -1.17 2.92
N THR A 246 11.76 -0.63 2.26
CA THR A 246 10.66 0.09 2.90
C THR A 246 9.75 -0.86 3.69
N VAL A 247 9.48 -2.05 3.15
CA VAL A 247 8.78 -3.11 3.88
C VAL A 247 9.54 -3.48 5.15
N VAL A 248 10.86 -3.70 5.06
CA VAL A 248 11.70 -4.05 6.21
C VAL A 248 11.70 -2.92 7.23
N ALA A 249 11.81 -1.67 6.79
CA ALA A 249 11.74 -0.51 7.66
C ALA A 249 10.41 -0.43 8.42
N GLY A 250 9.27 -0.59 7.72
CA GLY A 250 7.95 -0.58 8.35
C GLY A 250 7.76 -1.73 9.34
N ALA A 251 8.24 -2.93 9.00
CA ALA A 251 8.19 -4.09 9.90
C ALA A 251 8.97 -3.84 11.21
N LEU A 252 10.12 -3.16 11.11
CA LEU A 252 10.98 -2.81 12.25
C LEU A 252 10.52 -1.55 13.01
N CYS A 253 9.56 -0.79 12.50
CA CYS A 253 9.04 0.38 13.20
C CYS A 253 7.99 -0.01 14.25
N ASN A 254 8.25 0.31 15.52
CA ASN A 254 7.42 -0.07 16.66
C ASN A 254 6.49 1.04 17.16
N LYS A 255 6.37 2.15 16.42
CA LYS A 255 5.36 3.18 16.74
C LYS A 255 3.97 2.62 16.42
N GLU A 256 3.02 2.86 17.32
CA GLU A 256 1.62 2.40 17.19
C GLU A 256 0.66 3.54 16.80
N GLU A 257 1.20 4.71 16.48
CA GLU A 257 0.45 5.93 16.19
C GLU A 257 -0.16 5.92 14.78
N LYS A 258 -1.14 6.80 14.57
CA LYS A 258 -1.65 7.07 13.23
C LYS A 258 -0.63 7.90 12.44
N LEU A 259 -0.61 7.71 11.12
CA LEU A 259 0.19 8.54 10.24
C LEU A 259 -0.59 9.80 9.85
N PHE A 260 0.12 10.92 9.81
CA PHE A 260 -0.46 12.24 9.60
C PHE A 260 -0.28 12.68 8.16
N PHE A 261 -1.24 13.45 7.62
CA PHE A 261 -1.21 13.88 6.23
C PHE A 261 -0.59 15.28 6.06
N GLU A 262 -0.40 15.99 7.17
CA GLU A 262 0.11 17.37 7.23
C GLU A 262 1.61 17.40 7.45
N ASP A 263 2.15 16.43 8.18
CA ASP A 263 3.54 16.39 8.61
C ASP A 263 4.10 14.97 8.40
N PRO A 264 5.08 14.79 7.50
CA PRO A 264 5.64 13.47 7.24
C PRO A 264 6.44 12.94 8.44
N THR A 265 6.79 13.75 9.44
CA THR A 265 7.66 13.33 10.56
C THR A 265 6.89 12.74 11.75
N GLN A 266 5.56 12.88 11.78
CA GLN A 266 4.74 12.43 12.90
C GLN A 266 4.29 10.98 12.75
N GLY A 267 4.29 10.25 13.88
CA GLY A 267 3.83 8.86 13.94
C GLY A 267 4.73 7.84 13.22
N VAL A 268 5.92 8.23 12.76
CA VAL A 268 6.90 7.36 12.06
C VAL A 268 8.16 7.14 12.90
N CYS A 269 8.92 6.09 12.60
CA CYS A 269 10.25 5.92 13.17
C CYS A 269 11.29 6.77 12.43
N GLY A 270 12.29 7.26 13.17
CA GLY A 270 13.42 8.00 12.59
C GLY A 270 13.25 9.50 12.52
N SER A 271 12.15 10.04 13.05
CA SER A 271 11.92 11.49 13.14
C SER A 271 12.57 12.11 14.39
N LEU A 272 12.96 11.30 15.37
CA LEU A 272 13.68 11.74 16.56
C LEU A 272 15.19 11.53 16.41
N GLU A 273 15.97 12.48 16.91
CA GLU A 273 17.43 12.41 16.91
C GLU A 273 17.93 11.10 17.55
N GLY A 274 18.75 10.34 16.82
CA GLY A 274 19.33 9.08 17.28
C GLY A 274 18.49 7.81 17.01
N GLU A 275 17.24 7.91 16.58
CA GLU A 275 16.42 6.73 16.24
C GLU A 275 16.80 6.18 14.85
N GLN A 276 17.63 5.14 14.78
CA GLN A 276 18.14 4.61 13.49
C GLN A 276 17.32 3.44 12.92
N THR A 277 16.35 2.91 13.66
CA THR A 277 15.63 1.69 13.26
C THR A 277 14.29 2.02 12.65
N GLY A 278 13.94 1.36 11.54
CA GLY A 278 12.64 1.49 10.90
C GLY A 278 12.40 2.83 10.18
N GLN A 279 13.46 3.61 9.91
CA GLN A 279 13.33 4.85 9.15
C GLN A 279 12.90 4.57 7.71
N ARG A 280 12.08 5.46 7.14
CA ARG A 280 11.77 5.40 5.70
C ARG A 280 13.06 5.53 4.87
N PRO A 281 13.31 4.61 3.92
CA PRO A 281 14.55 4.59 3.15
C PRO A 281 14.82 5.86 2.32
N HIS A 282 16.08 6.28 2.29
CA HIS A 282 16.57 7.39 1.45
C HIS A 282 16.46 7.13 -0.07
N CYS A 283 16.26 5.89 -0.49
CA CYS A 283 16.11 5.52 -1.89
C CYS A 283 14.77 5.99 -2.50
N TRP A 284 13.82 6.46 -1.67
CA TRP A 284 12.60 7.12 -2.13
C TRP A 284 12.20 8.35 -1.30
N PHE A 285 12.59 8.43 -0.02
CA PHE A 285 12.17 9.51 0.88
C PHE A 285 13.28 10.55 1.06
N LYS A 286 12.98 11.82 0.74
CA LYS A 286 13.84 12.94 1.12
C LYS A 286 13.53 13.32 2.58
N GLN A 287 14.46 13.02 3.49
CA GLN A 287 14.40 13.47 4.88
C GLN A 287 14.47 14.99 5.00
#